data_AF-A0A534VWI0-F1
#
_entry.id   AF-A0A534VWI0-F1
#
_cell.length_a   1.000
_cell.length_b   1.000
_cell.length_c   1.000
_cell.angle_alpha   90.00
_cell.angle_beta   90.00
_cell.angle_gamma   90.00
#
_symmetry.space_group_name_H-M   'P 1'
#
loop_
_entity.id
_entity.type
_entity.pdbx_description
1 polymer ?
#
loop_
_entity_poly.entity_id
_entity_poly.type
_entity_poly.pdbx_seq_one_letter_code
_entity_poly.pdbx_strand_id
1 'polypeptide(L)'
;MGVFGTRLFGQVDRVAGLFSVRTRFFHINFVPLVPLASYLIFEEKSGSGNRGIELKKLRWNSVLLAWLRTPLWIACGIGSVIGLVTGLGIQHDWQAAAPMLGLAALTGAAFYASYRFSAASFERACELARMVGLPPEFTAALEQRFNRSFVPDLAQ
;
A
#
# COMPACT_ATOMS: atom_id res chain seq x y z
N MET A 1 12.51 -3.11 -17.80
CA MET A 1 11.49 -3.94 -17.09
C MET A 1 12.17 -5.26 -16.74
N GLY A 2 12.36 -5.53 -15.45
CA GLY A 2 12.90 -6.81 -15.00
C GLY A 2 11.75 -7.73 -14.59
N VAL A 3 11.72 -8.93 -15.16
CA VAL A 3 10.90 -10.06 -14.70
C VAL A 3 11.18 -10.33 -13.21
N PHE A 4 12.38 -10.01 -12.74
CA PHE A 4 12.80 -10.03 -11.34
C PHE A 4 13.46 -8.71 -10.96
N GLY A 5 13.41 -8.34 -9.68
CA GLY A 5 14.02 -7.12 -9.17
C GLY A 5 13.54 -6.76 -7.77
N THR A 6 13.81 -5.53 -7.34
CA THR A 6 13.29 -5.00 -6.07
C THR A 6 12.33 -3.85 -6.30
N ARG A 7 11.19 -3.86 -5.60
CA ARG A 7 10.19 -2.80 -5.69
C ARG A 7 9.50 -2.59 -4.34
N LEU A 8 8.99 -1.38 -4.11
CA LEU A 8 8.21 -1.03 -2.92
C LEU A 8 6.77 -1.53 -3.07
N PHE A 9 6.29 -2.30 -2.10
CA PHE A 9 4.91 -2.82 -1.99
C PHE A 9 4.32 -2.55 -0.60
N GLY A 10 3.04 -2.88 -0.43
CA GLY A 10 2.42 -2.93 0.89
C GLY A 10 2.28 -1.55 1.54
N GLN A 11 1.76 -0.57 0.80
CA GLN A 11 1.56 0.78 1.35
C GLN A 11 0.63 0.74 2.58
N VAL A 12 1.13 1.21 3.72
CA VAL A 12 0.44 1.28 5.01
C VAL A 12 0.77 2.59 5.72
N ASP A 13 0.06 2.86 6.83
CA ASP A 13 0.24 4.04 7.66
C ASP A 13 0.33 5.32 6.82
N ARG A 14 -0.56 5.45 5.84
CA ARG A 14 -0.56 6.58 4.91
C ARG A 14 -1.08 7.83 5.60
N VAL A 15 -0.29 8.89 5.55
CA VAL A 15 -0.71 10.27 5.84
C VAL A 15 -0.74 11.02 4.52
N ALA A 16 -1.95 11.23 3.99
CA ALA A 16 -2.14 11.86 2.68
C ALA A 16 -1.49 13.24 2.61
N GLY A 17 -0.66 13.46 1.58
CA GLY A 17 0.09 14.69 1.35
C GLY A 17 1.37 14.84 2.15
N LEU A 18 1.76 13.84 2.97
CA LEU A 18 2.97 13.87 3.79
C LEU A 18 3.86 12.65 3.55
N PHE A 19 3.43 11.46 3.95
CA PHE A 19 4.23 10.24 3.81
C PHE A 19 3.41 8.95 3.87
N SER A 20 4.04 7.83 3.52
CA SER A 20 3.51 6.48 3.70
C SER A 20 4.62 5.47 3.96
N VAL A 21 4.31 4.42 4.71
CA VAL A 21 5.24 3.30 4.92
C VAL A 21 5.07 2.28 3.80
N ARG A 22 6.19 1.84 3.21
CA ARG A 22 6.21 0.81 2.16
C ARG A 22 7.39 -0.13 2.38
N THR A 23 7.22 -1.41 2.07
CA THR A 23 8.30 -2.39 2.19
C THR A 23 8.87 -2.70 0.82
N ARG A 24 10.20 -2.65 0.70
CA ARG A 24 10.94 -3.11 -0.48
C ARG A 24 10.99 -4.63 -0.46
N PHE A 25 10.49 -5.26 -1.50
CA PHE A 25 10.55 -6.70 -1.70
C PHE A 25 11.43 -7.05 -2.88
N PHE A 26 12.10 -8.19 -2.80
CA PHE A 26 12.47 -8.93 -3.99
C PHE A 26 11.19 -9.51 -4.62
N HIS A 27 10.97 -9.24 -5.89
CA HIS A 27 9.80 -9.69 -6.62
C HIS A 27 10.19 -10.46 -7.88
N ILE A 28 9.30 -11.38 -8.28
CA ILE A 28 9.30 -12.01 -9.61
C ILE A 28 7.91 -11.76 -10.22
N ASN A 29 7.82 -11.25 -11.44
CA ASN A 29 6.57 -10.90 -12.12
C ASN A 29 5.62 -10.06 -11.27
N PHE A 30 6.17 -9.08 -10.55
CA PHE A 30 5.44 -8.22 -9.61
C PHE A 30 4.83 -8.93 -8.38
N VAL A 31 5.14 -10.22 -8.17
CA VAL A 31 4.79 -10.96 -6.95
C VAL A 31 5.88 -10.72 -5.90
N PRO A 32 5.57 -10.08 -4.76
CA PRO A 32 6.53 -9.84 -3.69
C PRO A 32 6.83 -11.16 -2.96
N LEU A 33 8.07 -11.64 -3.05
CA LEU A 33 8.49 -12.91 -2.45
C LEU A 33 9.15 -12.70 -1.10
N VAL A 34 10.25 -11.94 -1.08
CA VAL A 34 11.07 -11.76 0.13
C VAL A 34 11.11 -10.29 0.53
N PRO A 35 10.64 -9.93 1.75
CA PRO A 35 10.78 -8.57 2.26
C PRO A 35 12.24 -8.28 2.58
N LEU A 36 12.74 -7.13 2.12
CA LEU A 36 14.14 -6.73 2.30
C LEU A 36 14.27 -5.64 3.37
N ALA A 37 13.53 -4.54 3.23
CA ALA A 37 13.55 -3.44 4.18
C ALA A 37 12.27 -2.61 4.09
N SER A 38 11.87 -1.94 5.17
CA SER A 38 10.74 -1.01 5.18
C SER A 38 11.22 0.43 5.10
N TYR A 39 10.51 1.28 4.35
CA TYR A 39 10.84 2.67 4.11
C TYR A 39 9.66 3.57 4.45
N LEU A 40 9.95 4.74 5.01
CA LEU A 40 9.04 5.88 5.07
C LEU A 40 9.24 6.71 3.80
N ILE A 41 8.25 6.72 2.92
CA ILE A 41 8.29 7.42 1.64
C ILE A 41 7.49 8.72 1.75
N PHE A 42 8.12 9.86 1.49
CA PHE A 42 7.44 11.15 1.46
C PHE A 42 6.61 11.33 0.18
N GLU A 43 5.40 11.88 0.30
CA GLU A 43 4.56 12.27 -0.84
C GLU A 43 5.00 13.68 -1.30
N GLU A 44 6.10 13.78 -2.07
CA GLU A 44 6.54 15.07 -2.63
C GLU A 44 5.52 15.61 -3.66
N LYS A 45 5.26 16.93 -3.62
CA LYS A 45 4.37 17.61 -4.57
C LYS A 45 5.05 18.01 -5.89
N SER A 46 6.38 17.98 -6.00
CA SER A 46 7.07 18.39 -7.22
C SER A 46 8.48 17.82 -7.29
N GLY A 47 8.73 17.01 -8.32
CA GLY A 47 10.01 16.89 -9.02
C GLY A 47 11.27 16.51 -8.20
N SER A 48 11.71 15.27 -8.41
CA SER A 48 13.08 14.75 -8.17
C SER A 48 13.42 14.23 -6.77
N GLY A 49 12.93 13.02 -6.52
CA GLY A 49 13.58 12.05 -5.64
C GLY A 49 12.60 11.42 -4.67
N ASN A 50 12.37 10.11 -4.80
CA ASN A 50 11.80 9.32 -3.70
C ASN A 50 12.79 9.37 -2.52
N ARG A 51 12.76 10.45 -1.72
CA ARG A 51 13.45 10.53 -0.44
C ARG A 51 12.71 9.56 0.49
N GLY A 52 13.18 8.33 0.52
CA GLY A 52 12.68 7.30 1.42
C GLY A 52 13.65 7.15 2.58
N ILE A 53 13.18 7.24 3.82
CA ILE A 53 14.02 6.93 4.98
C ILE A 53 13.82 5.46 5.34
N GLU A 54 14.90 4.70 5.37
CA GLU A 54 14.86 3.30 5.78
C GLU A 54 14.53 3.19 7.27
N LEU A 55 13.57 2.34 7.60
CA LEU A 55 13.18 2.04 8.96
C LEU A 55 14.07 0.91 9.50
N LYS A 56 14.58 1.09 10.73
CA LYS A 56 15.45 0.10 11.40
C LYS A 56 14.85 -1.30 11.52
N LYS A 57 13.51 -1.41 11.52
CA LYS A 57 12.77 -2.68 11.65
C LYS A 57 11.78 -2.83 10.50
N LEU A 58 11.67 -4.06 9.99
CA LEU A 58 10.62 -4.44 9.06
C LEU A 58 9.23 -4.23 9.69
N ARG A 59 8.33 -3.62 8.92
CA ARG A 59 6.94 -3.38 9.33
C ARG A 59 6.06 -4.49 8.78
N TRP A 60 5.78 -5.49 9.60
CA TRP A 60 4.99 -6.66 9.21
C TRP A 60 3.59 -6.31 8.69
N ASN A 61 2.95 -5.24 9.18
CA ASN A 61 1.67 -4.78 8.62
C ASN A 61 1.78 -4.43 7.13
N SER A 62 2.89 -3.80 6.73
CA SER A 62 3.20 -3.51 5.33
C SER A 62 3.44 -4.81 4.54
N VAL A 63 4.17 -5.76 5.13
CA VAL A 63 4.46 -7.06 4.50
C VAL A 63 3.19 -7.86 4.25
N LEU A 64 2.36 -8.02 5.28
CA LEU A 64 1.10 -8.74 5.22
C LEU A 64 0.13 -8.10 4.23
N LEU A 65 0.04 -6.77 4.20
CA LEU A 65 -0.81 -6.09 3.21
C LEU A 65 -0.26 -6.21 1.79
N ALA A 66 1.06 -6.29 1.59
CA ALA A 66 1.61 -6.63 0.27
C ALA A 66 1.16 -8.03 -0.17
N TRP A 67 1.33 -9.03 0.70
CA TRP A 67 0.94 -10.41 0.40
C TRP A 67 -0.57 -10.63 0.31
N LEU A 68 -1.39 -9.82 0.97
CA LEU A 68 -2.85 -9.87 0.80
C LEU A 68 -3.28 -9.23 -0.53
N ARG A 69 -2.69 -8.08 -0.89
CA ARG A 69 -3.10 -7.31 -2.08
C ARG A 69 -2.67 -7.96 -3.39
N THR A 70 -1.51 -8.62 -3.43
CA THR A 70 -1.04 -9.30 -4.65
C THR A 70 -2.03 -10.35 -5.18
N PRO A 71 -2.47 -11.36 -4.41
CA PRO A 71 -3.42 -12.34 -4.89
C PRO A 71 -4.79 -11.72 -5.19
N LEU A 72 -5.24 -10.70 -4.44
CA LEU A 72 -6.48 -9.99 -4.76
C LEU A 72 -6.42 -9.32 -6.13
N TRP A 73 -5.30 -8.66 -6.46
CA TRP A 73 -5.11 -8.05 -7.78
C TRP A 73 -5.03 -9.09 -8.89
N ILE A 74 -4.33 -10.21 -8.67
CA ILE A 74 -4.24 -11.31 -9.63
C ILE A 74 -5.62 -11.95 -9.86
N ALA A 75 -6.37 -12.25 -8.80
CA ALA A 75 -7.69 -12.85 -8.88
C ALA A 75 -8.70 -11.93 -9.58
N CYS A 76 -8.66 -10.63 -9.29
CA CYS A 76 -9.46 -9.63 -9.98
C CYS A 76 -9.15 -9.60 -11.48
N GLY A 77 -7.87 -9.50 -11.85
CA GLY A 77 -7.44 -9.42 -13.25
C GLY A 77 -7.76 -10.68 -14.05
N ILE A 78 -7.31 -11.84 -13.57
CA ILE A 78 -7.53 -13.14 -14.22
C ILE A 78 -9.02 -13.49 -14.25
N GLY A 79 -9.73 -13.31 -13.13
CA GLY A 79 -11.17 -13.60 -13.05
C GLY A 79 -11.99 -12.73 -13.99
N SER A 80 -11.63 -11.46 -14.15
CA SER A 80 -12.26 -10.56 -15.14
C SER A 80 -12.01 -11.04 -16.56
N VAL A 81 -10.78 -11.40 -16.91
CA VAL A 81 -10.43 -11.88 -18.26
C VAL A 81 -11.17 -13.19 -18.57
N ILE A 82 -11.09 -14.18 -17.69
CA ILE A 82 -11.74 -15.49 -17.90
C ILE A 82 -13.26 -15.29 -17.96
N GLY A 83 -13.85 -14.54 -17.03
CA GLY A 83 -15.29 -14.28 -17.02
C GLY A 83 -15.77 -13.60 -18.29
N LEU A 84 -15.05 -12.60 -18.79
CA LEU A 84 -15.39 -11.92 -20.05
C LEU A 84 -15.23 -12.84 -21.26
N VAL A 85 -14.16 -13.63 -21.34
CA VAL A 85 -13.94 -14.57 -22.44
C VAL A 85 -15.02 -15.66 -22.47
N THR A 86 -15.42 -16.18 -21.30
CA THR A 86 -16.48 -17.20 -21.22
C THR A 86 -17.86 -16.64 -21.57
N GLY A 87 -18.18 -15.42 -21.11
CA GLY A 87 -19.50 -14.81 -21.32
C GLY A 87 -19.70 -14.16 -22.70
N LEU A 88 -18.65 -13.54 -23.25
CA LEU A 88 -18.67 -12.85 -24.55
C LEU A 88 -18.03 -13.66 -25.68
N GLY A 89 -17.45 -14.82 -25.35
CA GLY A 89 -16.87 -15.73 -26.33
C GLY A 89 -17.91 -16.54 -27.10
N ILE A 90 -17.43 -17.45 -27.95
CA ILE A 90 -18.27 -18.20 -28.90
C ILE A 90 -19.41 -18.95 -28.19
N GLN A 91 -19.16 -19.50 -27.00
CA GLN A 91 -20.10 -20.33 -26.26
C GLN A 91 -21.16 -19.54 -25.46
N HIS A 92 -20.98 -18.23 -25.26
CA HIS A 92 -21.90 -17.35 -24.51
C HIS A 92 -22.41 -17.95 -23.17
N ASP A 93 -21.54 -18.65 -22.42
CA ASP A 93 -21.93 -19.34 -21.19
C ASP A 93 -21.94 -18.37 -20.01
N TRP A 94 -23.07 -17.68 -19.84
CA TRP A 94 -23.27 -16.76 -18.73
C TRP A 94 -23.43 -17.45 -17.37
N GLN A 95 -23.77 -18.74 -17.34
CA GLN A 95 -23.89 -19.48 -16.08
C GLN A 95 -22.51 -19.70 -15.46
N ALA A 96 -21.49 -19.98 -16.29
CA ALA A 96 -20.10 -20.06 -15.84
C ALA A 96 -19.44 -18.69 -15.69
N ALA A 97 -19.76 -17.72 -16.55
CA ALA A 97 -19.13 -16.39 -16.53
C ALA A 97 -19.57 -15.50 -15.36
N ALA A 98 -20.86 -15.51 -15.00
CA ALA A 98 -21.40 -14.66 -13.94
C ALA A 98 -20.71 -14.83 -12.57
N PRO A 99 -20.49 -16.06 -12.04
CA PRO A 99 -19.79 -16.22 -10.76
C PRO A 99 -18.33 -15.78 -10.83
N MET A 100 -17.66 -15.95 -11.97
CA MET A 100 -16.27 -15.51 -12.17
C MET A 100 -16.14 -13.99 -12.14
N LEU A 101 -17.04 -13.28 -12.82
CA LEU A 101 -17.12 -11.82 -12.79
C LEU A 101 -17.52 -11.31 -11.40
N GLY A 102 -18.44 -12.00 -10.73
CA GLY A 102 -18.82 -11.71 -9.34
C GLY A 102 -17.62 -11.80 -8.39
N LEU A 103 -16.84 -12.87 -8.48
CA LEU A 103 -15.62 -13.03 -7.67
C LEU A 103 -14.54 -11.99 -8.02
N ALA A 104 -14.38 -11.66 -9.30
CA ALA A 104 -13.45 -10.62 -9.74
C ALA A 104 -13.85 -9.25 -9.17
N ALA A 105 -15.14 -8.91 -9.19
CA ALA A 105 -15.65 -7.68 -8.59
C ALA A 105 -15.45 -7.66 -7.07
N LEU A 106 -15.71 -8.77 -6.38
CA LEU A 106 -15.50 -8.89 -4.92
C LEU A 106 -14.02 -8.73 -4.54
N THR A 107 -13.12 -9.38 -5.26
CA THR A 107 -11.67 -9.28 -5.00
C THR A 107 -11.13 -7.89 -5.35
N GLY A 108 -11.65 -7.25 -6.41
CA GLY A 108 -11.39 -5.85 -6.72
C GLY A 108 -11.87 -4.89 -5.63
N ALA A 109 -13.08 -5.10 -5.09
CA ALA A 109 -13.63 -4.32 -3.99
C ALA A 109 -12.80 -4.50 -2.71
N ALA A 110 -12.41 -5.73 -2.37
CA ALA A 110 -11.54 -6.02 -1.23
C ALA A 110 -10.15 -5.38 -1.40
N PHE A 111 -9.58 -5.42 -2.60
CA PHE A 111 -8.33 -4.73 -2.93
C PHE A 111 -8.47 -3.23 -2.69
N TYR A 112 -9.52 -2.60 -3.23
CA TYR A 112 -9.78 -1.18 -3.04
C TYR A 112 -9.98 -0.81 -1.56
N ALA A 113 -10.79 -1.58 -0.84
CA ALA A 113 -11.02 -1.41 0.60
C ALA A 113 -9.71 -1.48 1.38
N SER A 114 -8.81 -2.42 1.04
CA SER A 114 -7.52 -2.55 1.71
C SER A 114 -6.68 -1.28 1.63
N TYR A 115 -6.74 -0.53 0.51
CA TYR A 115 -6.05 0.76 0.39
C TYR A 115 -6.77 1.86 1.16
N ARG A 116 -8.11 1.85 1.15
CA ARG A 116 -8.93 2.84 1.84
C ARG A 116 -8.77 2.80 3.37
N PHE A 117 -8.54 1.61 3.94
CA PHE A 117 -8.35 1.41 5.38
C PHE A 117 -6.88 1.47 5.83
N SER A 118 -5.93 1.75 4.93
CA SER A 118 -4.49 1.83 5.27
C SER A 118 -4.02 3.23 5.66
N ALA A 119 -4.94 4.10 6.12
CA ALA A 119 -4.59 5.40 6.64
C ALA A 119 -3.96 5.28 8.04
N ALA A 120 -2.95 6.10 8.33
CA ALA A 120 -2.38 6.15 9.69
C ALA A 120 -3.36 6.84 10.66
N SER A 121 -3.41 6.34 11.90
CA SER A 121 -3.94 7.12 13.01
C SER A 121 -2.97 8.24 13.39
N PHE A 122 -3.45 9.25 14.13
CA PHE A 122 -2.61 10.35 14.61
C PHE A 122 -1.45 9.83 15.46
N GLU A 123 -1.73 8.94 16.41
CA GLU A 123 -0.73 8.37 17.31
C GLU A 123 0.37 7.65 16.51
N ARG A 124 -0.02 6.89 15.49
CA ARG A 124 0.92 6.16 14.63
C ARG A 124 1.75 7.09 13.76
N ALA A 125 1.14 8.14 13.22
CA ALA A 125 1.85 9.15 12.43
C ALA A 125 2.89 9.90 13.28
N CYS A 126 2.55 10.25 14.52
CA CYS A 126 3.42 10.89 15.49
C CYS A 126 4.58 9.96 15.93
N GLU A 127 4.30 8.67 16.17
CA GLU A 127 5.33 7.67 16.47
C GLU A 127 6.34 7.55 15.31
N LEU A 128 5.85 7.47 14.07
CA LEU A 128 6.68 7.43 12.86
C LEU A 128 7.52 8.70 12.70
N ALA A 129 6.93 9.88 12.96
CA ALA A 129 7.63 11.15 12.93
C ALA A 129 8.78 11.21 13.95
N ARG A 130 8.53 10.75 15.19
CA ARG A 130 9.53 10.68 16.27
C ARG A 130 10.65 9.70 15.95
N MET A 131 10.32 8.49 15.49
CA MET A 131 11.32 7.46 15.19
C MET A 131 12.31 7.86 14.10
N VAL A 132 11.86 8.69 13.17
CA VAL A 132 12.65 9.13 12.01
C VAL A 132 13.30 10.50 12.26
N GLY A 133 12.87 11.23 13.30
CA GLY A 133 13.34 12.59 13.58
C GLY A 133 12.90 13.57 12.50
N LEU A 134 11.62 13.52 12.11
CA LEU A 134 11.11 14.38 11.03
C LEU A 134 11.25 15.87 11.36
N PRO A 135 11.51 16.73 10.36
CA PRO A 135 11.63 18.17 10.57
C PRO A 135 10.33 18.78 11.13
N PRO A 136 10.41 19.92 11.85
CA PRO A 136 9.27 20.58 12.49
C PRO A 136 8.14 20.94 11.51
N GLU A 137 8.45 21.16 10.24
CA GLU A 137 7.48 21.44 9.18
C GLU A 137 6.50 20.27 8.95
N PHE A 138 6.97 19.02 9.05
CA PHE A 138 6.14 17.83 8.91
C PHE A 138 5.28 17.60 10.15
N THR A 139 5.80 17.91 11.34
CA THR A 139 5.01 17.81 12.58
C THR A 139 3.90 18.85 12.60
N ALA A 140 4.17 20.09 12.20
CA ALA A 140 3.13 21.12 12.08
C ALA A 140 2.03 20.73 11.07
N ALA A 141 2.42 20.14 9.94
CA ALA A 141 1.46 19.65 8.94
C ALA A 141 0.64 18.46 9.45
N LEU A 142 1.20 17.60 10.30
CA LEU A 142 0.46 16.53 10.99
C LEU A 142 -0.57 17.13 11.95
N GLU A 143 -0.19 18.11 12.77
CA GLU A 143 -1.11 18.78 13.70
C GLU A 143 -2.28 19.42 12.96
N GLN A 144 -2.00 20.15 11.88
CA GLN A 144 -3.04 20.75 11.04
C GLN A 144 -3.96 19.70 10.42
N ARG A 145 -3.42 18.56 9.99
CA ARG A 145 -4.18 17.48 9.32
C ARG A 145 -5.15 16.78 10.27
N PHE A 146 -4.71 16.54 11.50
CA PHE A 146 -5.47 15.79 12.51
C PHE A 146 -6.20 16.71 13.49
N ASN A 147 -6.02 18.03 13.40
CA ASN A 147 -6.56 19.04 14.32
C ASN A 147 -6.29 18.70 15.79
N ARG A 148 -5.09 18.21 16.08
CA ARG A 148 -4.61 17.78 17.40
C ARG A 148 -3.19 18.30 17.59
N SER A 149 -2.87 18.77 18.79
CA SER A 149 -1.50 19.17 19.12
C SER A 149 -0.61 17.94 19.27
N PHE A 150 0.51 17.96 18.56
CA PHE A 150 1.63 17.09 18.80
C PHE A 150 2.37 17.70 19.99
N VAL A 151 2.18 17.12 21.17
CA VAL A 151 3.07 17.41 22.28
C VAL A 151 4.34 16.61 21.98
N PRO A 152 5.45 17.20 21.49
CA PRO A 152 6.73 16.52 21.66
C PRO A 152 6.86 16.29 23.15
N ASP A 153 7.15 15.06 23.58
CA ASP A 153 7.52 14.87 24.97
C ASP A 153 8.74 15.78 25.19
N LEU A 154 8.52 16.90 25.89
CA LEU A 154 9.57 17.65 26.54
C LEU A 154 10.00 16.79 27.73
N ALA A 155 10.77 15.75 27.43
CA ALA A 155 11.30 14.83 28.41
C ALA A 155 12.56 14.19 27.82
N GLN A 156 13.68 14.09 28.52
CA GLN A 156 14.13 14.56 29.82
C GLN A 156 15.63 14.25 29.85
#